data_AF-A0A662PED2-F1
#
_entry.id   AF-A0A662PED2-F1
#
_cell.length_a   1.000
_cell.length_b   1.000
_cell.length_c   1.000
_cell.angle_alpha   90.00
_cell.angle_beta   90.00
_cell.angle_gamma   90.00
#
_symmetry.space_group_name_H-M   'P 1'
#
loop_
_entity.id
_entity.type
_entity.pdbx_description
1 polymer ?
#
loop_
_entity_poly.entity_id
_entity_poly.type
_entity_poly.pdbx_seq_one_letter_code
_entity_poly.pdbx_strand_id
1 'polypeptide(L)' 'MMETNIIISGVGGQGNLLASQILAKAALNKDYRVRIGETHGMAQRG' A
#
# COMPACT_ATOMS: atom_id res chain seq x y z
N MET A 1 -7.95 -8.10 -19.39
CA MET A 1 -6.73 -8.18 -18.56
C MET A 1 -7.17 -8.43 -17.13
N MET A 2 -6.45 -9.29 -16.41
CA MET A 2 -6.77 -9.61 -15.01
C MET A 2 -6.13 -8.56 -14.09
N GLU A 3 -6.90 -8.02 -13.16
CA GLU A 3 -6.46 -7.01 -12.19
C GLU A 3 -6.47 -7.63 -10.79
N THR A 4 -5.38 -7.42 -10.04
CA THR A 4 -5.23 -7.90 -8.66
C THR A 4 -5.24 -6.72 -7.72
N ASN A 5 -6.23 -6.65 -6.84
CA ASN A 5 -6.37 -5.60 -5.83
C ASN A 5 -5.90 -6.11 -4.47
N ILE A 6 -5.10 -5.31 -3.77
CA ILE A 6 -4.50 -5.67 -2.47
C ILE A 6 -4.79 -4.54 -1.48
N ILE A 7 -5.28 -4.89 -0.29
CA ILE A 7 -5.48 -3.97 0.83
C ILE A 7 -4.48 -4.32 1.91
N ILE A 8 -3.69 -3.34 2.34
CA ILE A 8 -2.80 -3.44 3.49
C ILE A 8 -3.37 -2.55 4.60
N SER A 9 -3.71 -3.15 5.73
CA SER A 9 -4.35 -2.47 6.85
C SER A 9 -3.60 -2.74 8.15
N GLY A 10 -3.52 -1.73 9.00
CA GLY A 10 -2.98 -1.82 10.35
C GLY A 10 -3.07 -0.48 11.06
N VAL A 11 -2.59 -0.42 12.30
CA VAL A 11 -2.56 0.82 13.08
C VAL A 11 -1.29 1.63 12.79
N GLY A 12 -1.28 2.89 13.25
CA GLY A 12 -0.12 3.78 13.12
C GLY A 12 1.16 3.16 13.70
N GLY A 13 2.28 3.33 13.00
CA GLY A 13 3.58 2.82 13.45
C GLY A 13 3.89 1.35 13.09
N GLN A 14 2.98 0.63 12.41
CA GLN A 14 3.21 -0.78 12.01
C GLN A 14 3.88 -0.96 10.65
N GLY A 15 4.18 0.13 9.93
CA GLY A 15 4.89 0.05 8.66
C GLY A 15 4.01 -0.32 7.45
N ASN A 16 2.69 -0.16 7.52
CA ASN A 16 1.77 -0.45 6.40
C ASN A 16 2.15 0.29 5.11
N LEU A 17 2.51 1.56 5.22
CA LEU A 17 2.97 2.37 4.09
C LEU A 17 4.24 1.77 3.47
N LEU A 18 5.24 1.43 4.29
CA LEU A 18 6.48 0.83 3.82
C LEU A 18 6.21 -0.52 3.13
N ALA A 19 5.36 -1.37 3.71
CA ALA A 19 4.99 -2.65 3.11
C ALA A 19 4.33 -2.46 1.72
N SER A 20 3.43 -1.48 1.59
CA SER A 20 2.78 -1.16 0.31
C SER A 20 3.79 -0.70 -0.76
N GLN A 21 4.79 0.10 -0.38
CA GLN A 21 5.83 0.59 -1.27
C GLN A 21 6.79 -0.53 -1.71
N ILE A 22 7.17 -1.42 -0.78
CA ILE A 22 8.02 -2.58 -1.10
C ILE A 22 7.32 -3.50 -2.10
N LEU A 23 6.05 -3.82 -1.86
CA LEU A 23 5.26 -4.66 -2.76
C LEU A 23 5.11 -4.04 -4.14
N ALA A 24 4.79 -2.75 -4.20
CA ALA A 24 4.66 -2.04 -5.47
C ALA A 24 5.99 -2.02 -6.25
N LYS A 25 7.11 -1.78 -5.57
CA LYS A 25 8.43 -1.79 -6.21
C LYS A 25 8.82 -3.18 -6.72
N ALA A 26 8.50 -4.23 -5.97
CA ALA A 26 8.70 -5.60 -6.44
C ALA A 26 7.85 -5.93 -7.68
N ALA A 27 6.60 -5.46 -7.74
CA ALA A 27 5.73 -5.63 -8.89
C ALA A 27 6.19 -4.81 -10.12
N LEU A 28 6.66 -3.57 -9.91
CA LEU A 28 7.27 -2.76 -10.97
C LEU A 28 8.54 -3.42 -11.53
N ASN A 29 9.37 -4.04 -10.69
CA ASN A 29 10.55 -4.80 -11.12
C ASN A 29 10.21 -6.07 -11.94
N LYS A 30 8.93 -6.45 -11.99
CA LYS A 30 8.39 -7.55 -12.82
C LYS A 30 7.59 -7.03 -14.02
N ASP A 31 7.75 -5.74 -14.36
CA ASP A 31 7.08 -5.05 -15.47
C ASP A 31 5.54 -5.01 -15.35
N TYR A 32 5.00 -5.19 -14.14
CA TYR A 32 3.57 -5.01 -13.91
C TYR A 32 3.20 -3.53 -13.83
N ARG A 33 2.00 -3.19 -14.32
CA ARG A 33 1.39 -1.89 -14.07
C ARG A 33 0.82 -1.85 -12.65
N VAL A 34 1.29 -0.91 -11.85
CA VAL A 34 0.91 -0.78 -10.44
C VAL A 34 0.32 0.61 -10.18
N ARG A 35 -0.73 0.66 -9.36
CA ARG A 35 -1.25 1.89 -8.76
C ARG A 35 -1.27 1.69 -7.24
N ILE A 36 -0.88 2.72 -6.50
CA ILE A 36 -0.92 2.72 -5.03
C ILE A 36 -1.87 3.84 -4.60
N GLY A 37 -2.73 3.55 -3.63
CA GLY A 37 -3.51 4.53 -2.90
C GLY A 37 -3.38 4.27 -1.41
N GLU A 38 -3.33 5.33 -0.62
CA GLU A 38 -3.33 5.25 0.84
C GLU A 38 -4.47 6.07 1.41
N THR A 39 -5.11 5.53 2.46
CA THR A 39 -6.15 6.24 3.21
C THR A 39 -5.75 6.19 4.67
N HIS A 40 -5.56 7.36 5.26
CA HIS A 40 -5.25 7.49 6.68
C HIS A 40 -6.56 7.83 7.40
N GLY A 41 -6.86 7.11 8.49
CA GLY A 41 -7.83 7.62 9.45
C GLY A 41 -7.28 8.92 10.03
N MET A 42 -8.12 9.96 10.15
CA MET A 42 -7.75 11.18 10.87
C MET A 42 -7.10 10.78 12.20
N ALA A 43 -5.85 11.18 12.43
CA ALA A 43 -5.29 11.12 13.75
C ALA A 43 -6.22 11.95 14.64
N GLN A 44 -7.03 11.28 15.45
CA GLN A 44 -7.90 11.93 16.43
C GLN A 44 -6.98 12.39 17.55
N ARG A 45 -6.25 13.48 17.27
CA ARG A 45 -5.51 14.23 18.27
C ARG A 45 -6.59 14.99 19.04
N GLY A 46 -6.85 14.54 20.27
CA GLY A 46 -7.42 15.42 21.30
C GLY A 46 -6.47 16.57 21.58
#